data_AF-A0A6I4L3I1-F1
#
_entry.id   AF-A0A6I4L3I1-F1
#
_cell.length_a   1.000
_cell.length_b   1.000
_cell.length_c   1.000
_cell.angle_alpha   90.00
_cell.angle_beta   90.00
_cell.angle_gamma   90.00
#
_symmetry.space_group_name_H-M   'P 1'
#
loop_
_entity.id
_entity.type
_entity.pdbx_description
1 polymer ?
#
loop_
_entity_poly.entity_id
_entity_poly.type
_entity_poly.pdbx_seq_one_letter_code
_entity_poly.pdbx_strand_id
1 'polypeptide(L)'
;MKHYLFILLTLIPLLASAKPATELAGRYVLQGARETGSTLVLKDKGRFEATFAYGNLDGRVQGHWQRNKDTVTLTAEGHSDVAELFKSVPLAIGKHCLIRDMGDHKACYLRQPQLPYKAWHLGFFTPEHMDIWLETADVTDARGITVTQAMSGTVSSTGEVSGWPTKIGMGSGKYMSQLELPQSIFVRWQSLSEPQTYRATLEIPESARNLMLQQEEVDCVMGGRQSAYRDAVVIGLAPGGIVKLWVSGSCFKGSEVLRVQAEIEPKGPDQGQSDGQYALPLEPAAKAYIDQHGIPYGSW
;
A
#
# COMPACT_ATOMS: atom_id res chain seq x y z
N MET A 1 -12.48 33.22 -63.07
CA MET A 1 -11.70 32.31 -62.19
C MET A 1 -12.33 32.29 -60.80
N LYS A 2 -13.09 31.25 -60.46
CA LYS A 2 -13.47 30.92 -59.07
C LYS A 2 -13.57 29.39 -59.01
N HIS A 3 -12.49 28.76 -58.55
CA HIS A 3 -12.46 27.32 -58.29
C HIS A 3 -13.10 27.07 -56.93
N TYR A 4 -14.21 26.32 -56.92
CA TYR A 4 -14.77 25.76 -55.69
C TYR A 4 -14.03 24.47 -55.36
N LEU A 5 -13.25 24.50 -54.29
CA LEU A 5 -12.57 23.34 -53.73
C LEU A 5 -13.55 22.59 -52.82
N PHE A 6 -14.06 21.44 -53.28
CA PHE A 6 -14.84 20.52 -52.46
C PHE A 6 -13.87 19.75 -51.54
N ILE A 7 -13.86 20.10 -50.26
CA ILE A 7 -13.14 19.35 -49.22
C ILE A 7 -14.06 18.20 -48.79
N LEU A 8 -13.73 16.98 -49.22
CA LEU A 8 -14.39 15.76 -48.81
C LEU A 8 -13.95 15.42 -47.38
N LEU A 9 -14.82 15.70 -46.39
CA LEU A 9 -14.57 15.38 -44.99
C LEU A 9 -14.76 13.86 -44.79
N THR A 10 -13.67 13.10 -44.79
CA THR A 10 -13.69 11.67 -44.47
C THR A 10 -13.83 11.49 -42.95
N LEU A 11 -14.98 10.97 -42.52
CA LEU A 11 -15.24 10.61 -41.13
C LEU A 11 -14.42 9.35 -40.79
N ILE A 12 -13.25 9.52 -40.17
CA ILE A 12 -12.46 8.40 -39.64
C ILE A 12 -13.13 7.94 -38.34
N PRO A 13 -13.63 6.69 -38.24
CA PRO A 13 -14.19 6.21 -36.99
C PRO A 13 -13.08 6.04 -35.96
N LEU A 14 -13.24 6.68 -34.80
CA LEU A 14 -12.33 6.53 -33.67
C LEU A 14 -12.51 5.10 -33.11
N LEU A 15 -11.65 4.18 -33.53
CA LEU A 15 -11.55 2.86 -32.90
C LEU A 15 -11.10 3.06 -31.46
N ALA A 16 -12.03 2.89 -30.51
CA ALA A 16 -11.69 2.77 -29.09
C ALA A 16 -10.74 1.59 -28.94
N SER A 17 -9.46 1.87 -28.67
CA SER A 17 -8.45 0.85 -28.46
C SER A 17 -8.82 0.07 -27.19
N ALA A 18 -9.31 -1.16 -27.36
CA ALA A 18 -9.50 -2.06 -26.24
C ALA A 18 -8.12 -2.34 -25.64
N LYS A 19 -7.91 -1.93 -24.38
CA LYS A 19 -6.63 -2.16 -23.69
C LYS A 19 -6.27 -3.65 -23.76
N PRO A 20 -5.01 -4.00 -24.07
CA PRO A 20 -4.60 -5.38 -24.34
C PRO A 20 -4.85 -6.29 -23.14
N ALA A 21 -5.10 -7.58 -23.43
CA ALA A 21 -5.35 -8.62 -22.43
C ALA A 21 -4.27 -8.70 -21.33
N THR A 22 -3.05 -8.28 -21.66
CA THR A 22 -1.88 -8.16 -20.76
C THR A 22 -2.14 -7.29 -19.53
N GLU A 23 -3.07 -6.33 -19.59
CA GLU A 23 -3.39 -5.46 -18.44
C GLU A 23 -4.10 -6.20 -17.30
N LEU A 24 -4.91 -7.22 -17.62
CA LEU A 24 -5.70 -7.97 -16.64
C LEU A 24 -5.02 -9.25 -16.17
N ALA A 25 -3.89 -9.63 -16.76
CA ALA A 25 -3.11 -10.75 -16.26
C ALA A 25 -2.62 -10.50 -14.83
N GLY A 26 -2.59 -11.56 -14.04
CA GLY A 26 -2.19 -11.50 -12.65
C GLY A 26 -2.96 -12.47 -11.76
N ARG A 27 -2.56 -12.49 -10.50
CA ARG A 27 -3.21 -13.25 -9.45
C ARG A 27 -4.26 -12.38 -8.75
N TYR A 28 -5.37 -13.00 -8.39
CA TYR A 28 -6.51 -12.40 -7.72
C TYR A 28 -6.96 -13.31 -6.58
N VAL A 29 -7.53 -12.71 -5.53
CA VAL A 29 -8.12 -13.44 -4.40
C VAL A 29 -9.53 -12.92 -4.18
N LEU A 30 -10.49 -13.83 -4.05
CA LEU A 30 -11.89 -13.50 -3.81
C LEU A 30 -12.05 -12.92 -2.40
N GLN A 31 -12.69 -11.76 -2.33
CA GLN A 31 -13.05 -11.04 -1.12
C GLN A 31 -14.56 -10.80 -1.11
N GLY A 32 -15.15 -10.77 0.08
CA GLY A 32 -16.58 -10.45 0.27
C GLY A 32 -17.55 -11.60 -0.02
N ALA A 33 -17.07 -12.81 -0.32
CA ALA A 33 -17.89 -14.02 -0.42
C ALA A 33 -17.82 -14.80 0.90
N ARG A 34 -18.93 -14.90 1.63
CA ARG A 34 -18.99 -15.66 2.89
C ARG A 34 -18.75 -17.14 2.63
N GLU A 35 -17.98 -17.79 3.51
CA GLU A 35 -17.70 -19.24 3.51
C GLU A 35 -17.06 -19.77 2.22
N THR A 36 -16.64 -18.88 1.33
CA THR A 36 -16.13 -19.20 0.00
C THR A 36 -14.71 -18.66 -0.15
N GLY A 37 -13.74 -19.56 -0.30
CA GLY A 37 -12.37 -19.21 -0.66
C GLY A 37 -12.16 -19.40 -2.15
N SER A 38 -11.58 -18.42 -2.84
CA SER A 38 -11.15 -18.64 -4.21
C SER A 38 -9.94 -17.80 -4.58
N THR A 39 -9.00 -18.41 -5.30
CA THR A 39 -7.92 -17.69 -5.97
C THR A 39 -8.09 -17.84 -7.47
N LEU A 40 -7.74 -16.81 -8.23
CA LEU A 40 -7.84 -16.78 -9.68
C LEU A 40 -6.53 -16.24 -10.24
N VAL A 41 -5.98 -16.89 -11.26
CA VAL A 41 -4.82 -16.44 -12.00
C VAL A 41 -5.21 -16.30 -13.46
N LEU A 42 -5.18 -15.07 -13.98
CA LEU A 42 -5.35 -14.78 -15.40
C LEU A 42 -3.96 -14.72 -16.05
N LYS A 43 -3.74 -15.50 -17.11
CA LYS A 43 -2.48 -15.54 -17.87
C LYS A 43 -2.59 -14.75 -19.18
N ASP A 44 -1.47 -14.27 -19.71
CA ASP A 44 -1.34 -13.40 -20.90
C ASP A 44 -1.79 -13.98 -22.26
N LYS A 45 -2.42 -15.17 -22.28
CA LYS A 45 -2.89 -15.84 -23.50
C LYS A 45 -4.32 -16.36 -23.35
N GLY A 46 -5.15 -15.69 -22.56
CA GLY A 46 -6.54 -16.09 -22.37
C GLY A 46 -6.70 -17.44 -21.66
N ARG A 47 -5.72 -17.86 -20.84
CA ARG A 47 -5.81 -19.03 -19.96
C ARG A 47 -6.01 -18.58 -18.53
N PHE A 48 -6.85 -19.28 -17.77
CA PHE A 48 -6.96 -19.06 -16.33
C PHE A 48 -6.76 -20.35 -15.56
N GLU A 49 -6.40 -20.18 -14.30
CA GLU A 49 -6.46 -21.22 -13.28
C GLU A 49 -7.15 -20.63 -12.06
N ALA A 50 -8.02 -21.40 -11.41
CA ALA A 50 -8.62 -21.00 -10.15
C ALA A 50 -8.62 -22.14 -9.15
N THR A 51 -8.47 -21.80 -7.88
CA THR A 51 -8.85 -22.67 -6.77
C THR A 51 -10.17 -22.19 -6.21
N PHE A 52 -10.98 -23.11 -5.74
CA PHE A 52 -12.28 -22.82 -5.15
C PHE A 52 -12.51 -23.75 -3.97
N ALA A 53 -13.08 -23.22 -2.90
CA ALA A 53 -13.47 -23.96 -1.70
C ALA A 53 -14.76 -23.36 -1.15
N TYR A 54 -15.78 -24.20 -0.97
CA TYR A 54 -17.05 -23.88 -0.31
C TYR A 54 -17.64 -25.15 0.32
N GLY A 55 -17.78 -25.17 1.65
CA GLY A 55 -18.19 -26.38 2.37
C GLY A 55 -17.26 -27.56 2.09
N ASN A 56 -17.82 -28.67 1.61
CA ASN A 56 -17.07 -29.88 1.20
C ASN A 56 -16.62 -29.85 -0.27
N LEU A 57 -16.96 -28.80 -1.01
CA LEU A 57 -16.56 -28.65 -2.40
C LEU A 57 -15.26 -27.87 -2.47
N ASP A 58 -14.16 -28.56 -2.75
CA ASP A 58 -12.86 -27.97 -2.99
C ASP A 58 -12.22 -28.50 -4.28
N GLY A 59 -11.42 -27.67 -4.93
CA GLY A 59 -10.66 -28.11 -6.10
C GLY A 59 -10.01 -27.01 -6.89
N ARG A 60 -9.39 -27.44 -8.00
CA ARG A 60 -8.75 -26.56 -8.98
C ARG A 60 -9.46 -26.71 -10.32
N VAL A 61 -9.65 -25.58 -10.99
CA VAL A 61 -10.21 -25.50 -12.33
C VAL A 61 -9.25 -24.74 -13.23
N GLN A 62 -9.24 -25.10 -14.50
CA GLN A 62 -8.51 -24.39 -15.54
C GLN A 62 -9.42 -24.17 -16.74
N GLY A 63 -9.07 -23.21 -17.58
CA GLY A 63 -9.78 -23.02 -18.84
C GLY A 63 -9.35 -21.74 -19.54
N HIS A 64 -10.30 -21.16 -20.26
CA HIS A 64 -10.07 -19.97 -21.05
C HIS A 64 -10.76 -18.75 -20.48
N TRP A 65 -10.19 -17.58 -20.71
CA TRP A 65 -10.85 -16.32 -20.42
C TRP A 65 -10.79 -15.37 -21.61
N GLN A 66 -11.85 -14.59 -21.76
CA GLN A 66 -11.98 -13.60 -22.81
C GLN A 66 -12.51 -12.30 -22.24
N ARG A 67 -11.99 -11.17 -22.74
CA ARG A 67 -12.50 -9.83 -22.39
C ARG A 67 -13.46 -9.37 -23.46
N ASN A 68 -14.64 -8.92 -23.06
CA ASN A 68 -15.56 -8.15 -23.88
C ASN A 68 -15.90 -6.86 -23.14
N LYS A 69 -15.42 -5.72 -23.67
CA LYS A 69 -15.56 -4.39 -23.05
C LYS A 69 -15.13 -4.41 -21.56
N ASP A 70 -16.11 -4.31 -20.68
CA ASP A 70 -15.97 -4.20 -19.22
C ASP A 70 -16.29 -5.52 -18.51
N THR A 71 -16.24 -6.65 -19.21
CA THR A 71 -16.48 -7.98 -18.64
C THR A 71 -15.40 -8.95 -19.08
N VAL A 72 -14.88 -9.72 -18.12
CA VAL A 72 -14.06 -10.92 -18.35
C VAL A 72 -14.96 -12.13 -18.16
N THR A 73 -15.06 -13.00 -19.16
CA THR A 73 -15.76 -14.27 -19.02
C THR A 73 -14.75 -15.39 -18.85
N LEU A 74 -14.89 -16.17 -17.77
CA LEU A 74 -14.15 -17.42 -17.55
C LEU A 74 -14.96 -18.60 -18.08
N THR A 75 -14.32 -19.50 -18.82
CA THR A 75 -14.91 -20.73 -19.34
C THR A 75 -14.03 -21.91 -18.96
N ALA A 76 -14.46 -22.68 -17.97
CA ALA A 76 -13.77 -23.86 -17.50
C ALA A 76 -13.71 -24.99 -18.54
N GLU A 77 -12.66 -25.78 -18.45
CA GLU A 77 -12.53 -27.06 -19.13
C GLU A 77 -12.80 -28.22 -18.17
N GLY A 78 -13.34 -29.32 -18.71
CA GLY A 78 -13.70 -30.50 -17.93
C GLY A 78 -15.09 -30.40 -17.28
N HIS A 79 -15.40 -31.41 -16.47
CA HIS A 79 -16.75 -31.66 -15.92
C HIS A 79 -16.73 -32.01 -14.42
N SER A 80 -15.71 -31.57 -13.67
CA SER A 80 -15.77 -31.69 -12.21
C SER A 80 -16.84 -30.76 -11.64
N ASP A 81 -17.33 -31.05 -10.44
CA ASP A 81 -18.32 -30.20 -9.75
C ASP A 81 -17.84 -28.73 -9.65
N VAL A 82 -16.53 -28.53 -9.42
CA VAL A 82 -15.92 -27.19 -9.43
C VAL A 82 -15.87 -26.59 -10.83
N ALA A 83 -15.62 -27.38 -11.89
CA ALA A 83 -15.62 -26.89 -13.26
C ALA A 83 -17.01 -26.42 -13.70
N GLU A 84 -18.09 -27.09 -13.27
CA GLU A 84 -19.46 -26.66 -13.57
C GLU A 84 -19.77 -25.28 -12.96
N LEU A 85 -19.22 -24.95 -11.78
CA LEU A 85 -19.30 -23.58 -11.20
C LEU A 85 -18.57 -22.51 -12.03
N PHE A 86 -17.64 -22.92 -12.89
CA PHE A 86 -16.84 -22.05 -13.75
C PHE A 86 -17.15 -22.24 -15.24
N LYS A 87 -18.25 -22.92 -15.59
CA LYS A 87 -18.62 -23.23 -16.97
C LYS A 87 -18.70 -21.99 -17.86
N SER A 88 -19.30 -20.92 -17.34
CA SER A 88 -19.31 -19.59 -17.96
C SER A 88 -19.56 -18.53 -16.90
N VAL A 89 -18.49 -17.96 -16.34
CA VAL A 89 -18.57 -16.98 -15.26
C VAL A 89 -18.24 -15.58 -15.78
N PRO A 90 -19.21 -14.66 -15.86
CA PRO A 90 -18.93 -13.26 -16.13
C PRO A 90 -18.38 -12.57 -14.88
N LEU A 91 -17.31 -11.81 -15.06
CA LEU A 91 -16.71 -10.95 -14.06
C LEU A 91 -16.67 -9.53 -14.60
N ALA A 92 -17.38 -8.59 -13.97
CA ALA A 92 -17.33 -7.19 -14.37
C ALA A 92 -15.98 -6.57 -13.97
N ILE A 93 -15.38 -5.78 -14.87
CA ILE A 93 -14.11 -5.10 -14.63
C ILE A 93 -14.39 -3.86 -13.78
N GLY A 94 -14.05 -3.93 -12.49
CA GLY A 94 -14.08 -2.78 -11.59
C GLY A 94 -12.77 -2.01 -11.58
N LYS A 95 -12.73 -0.90 -10.84
CA LYS A 95 -11.54 -0.04 -10.72
C LYS A 95 -10.32 -0.77 -10.15
N HIS A 96 -10.53 -1.66 -9.17
CA HIS A 96 -9.44 -2.35 -8.46
C HIS A 96 -9.59 -3.88 -8.40
N CYS A 97 -10.70 -4.43 -8.92
CA CYS A 97 -10.96 -5.87 -8.88
C CYS A 97 -11.89 -6.35 -9.99
N LEU A 98 -11.93 -7.67 -10.19
CA LEU A 98 -12.92 -8.33 -11.03
C LEU A 98 -14.12 -8.72 -10.17
N ILE A 99 -15.28 -8.17 -10.49
CA ILE A 99 -16.49 -8.28 -9.67
C ILE A 99 -17.28 -9.51 -10.09
N ARG A 100 -17.49 -10.41 -9.15
CA ARG A 100 -18.37 -11.57 -9.29
C ARG A 100 -19.73 -11.24 -8.69
N ASP A 101 -20.78 -11.41 -9.49
CA ASP A 101 -22.15 -11.38 -8.98
C ASP A 101 -22.45 -12.71 -8.28
N MET A 102 -22.87 -12.64 -7.01
CA MET A 102 -23.26 -13.80 -6.20
C MET A 102 -24.79 -13.90 -6.07
N GLY A 103 -25.55 -13.03 -6.73
CA GLY A 103 -27.01 -12.96 -6.68
C GLY A 103 -27.52 -11.92 -5.68
N ASP A 104 -27.29 -12.15 -4.40
CA ASP A 104 -27.71 -11.26 -3.30
C ASP A 104 -26.65 -10.20 -2.94
N HIS A 105 -25.38 -10.47 -3.26
CA HIS A 105 -24.27 -9.55 -3.06
C HIS A 105 -23.24 -9.66 -4.19
N LYS A 106 -22.24 -8.76 -4.14
CA LYS A 106 -21.10 -8.78 -5.05
C LYS A 106 -19.85 -9.18 -4.30
N ALA A 107 -19.08 -10.08 -4.89
CA ALA A 107 -17.75 -10.43 -4.42
C ALA A 107 -16.68 -9.84 -5.35
N CYS A 108 -15.48 -9.65 -4.83
CA CYS A 108 -14.41 -8.90 -5.49
C CYS A 108 -13.17 -9.79 -5.57
N TYR A 109 -12.82 -10.26 -6.76
CA TYR A 109 -11.51 -10.85 -7.02
C TYR A 109 -10.48 -9.72 -7.04
N LEU A 110 -9.92 -9.41 -5.86
CA LEU A 110 -8.95 -8.33 -5.68
C LEU A 110 -7.61 -8.74 -6.27
N ARG A 111 -7.06 -7.90 -7.16
CA ARG A 111 -5.74 -8.13 -7.74
C ARG A 111 -4.72 -8.18 -6.62
N GLN A 112 -3.84 -9.18 -6.63
CA GLN A 112 -2.77 -9.32 -5.66
C GLN A 112 -1.54 -8.56 -6.12
N PRO A 113 -0.74 -8.02 -5.19
CA PRO A 113 0.49 -7.33 -5.55
C PRO A 113 1.50 -8.28 -6.22
N GLN A 114 2.29 -7.77 -7.16
CA GLN A 114 3.32 -8.50 -7.88
C GLN A 114 4.72 -8.09 -7.37
N LEU A 115 4.97 -8.39 -6.10
CA LEU A 115 6.23 -8.06 -5.43
C LEU A 115 7.15 -9.29 -5.36
N PRO A 116 8.48 -9.08 -5.33
CA PRO A 116 9.44 -10.17 -5.18
C PRO A 116 9.41 -10.82 -3.77
N TYR A 117 8.60 -10.26 -2.86
CA TYR A 117 8.37 -10.74 -1.49
C TYR A 117 6.87 -10.74 -1.16
N LYS A 118 6.48 -11.44 -0.10
CA LYS A 118 5.07 -11.66 0.27
C LYS A 118 4.37 -10.42 0.83
N ALA A 119 5.12 -9.51 1.44
CA ALA A 119 4.63 -8.28 2.06
C ALA A 119 5.80 -7.31 2.23
N TRP A 120 5.53 -6.01 2.17
CA TRP A 120 6.47 -4.99 2.64
C TRP A 120 6.07 -4.50 4.04
N HIS A 121 7.00 -3.94 4.79
CA HIS A 121 6.80 -3.47 6.16
C HIS A 121 6.64 -1.95 6.20
N LEU A 122 5.63 -1.47 6.95
CA LEU A 122 5.45 -0.07 7.28
C LEU A 122 5.84 0.15 8.74
N GLY A 123 6.98 0.82 8.95
CA GLY A 123 7.54 1.12 10.27
C GLY A 123 7.42 2.59 10.63
N PHE A 124 7.29 2.86 11.93
CA PHE A 124 7.31 4.22 12.47
C PHE A 124 8.24 4.32 13.67
N PHE A 125 8.88 5.48 13.83
CA PHE A 125 9.62 5.80 15.03
C PHE A 125 9.64 7.30 15.32
N THR A 126 10.06 7.64 16.53
CA THR A 126 10.28 9.01 16.99
C THR A 126 11.67 9.16 17.64
N PRO A 127 12.28 10.36 17.68
CA PRO A 127 13.43 10.62 18.52
C PRO A 127 13.16 10.32 20.00
N GLU A 128 14.21 9.98 20.74
CA GLU A 128 14.11 9.71 22.18
C GLU A 128 13.56 10.94 22.93
N HIS A 129 12.64 10.70 23.87
CA HIS A 129 11.91 11.73 24.64
C HIS A 129 10.95 12.60 23.82
N MET A 130 10.79 12.35 22.52
CA MET A 130 9.88 13.11 21.65
C MET A 130 8.63 12.29 21.33
N ASP A 131 8.01 11.72 22.36
CA ASP A 131 6.89 10.81 22.19
C ASP A 131 5.75 11.44 21.39
N ILE A 132 5.11 10.63 20.55
CA ILE A 132 3.96 11.01 19.74
C ILE A 132 2.84 10.00 19.87
N TRP A 133 1.62 10.45 19.61
CA TRP A 133 0.47 9.59 19.32
C TRP A 133 0.14 9.64 17.84
N LEU A 134 0.27 8.52 17.12
CA LEU A 134 -0.11 8.43 15.72
C LEU A 134 -1.63 8.23 15.61
N GLU A 135 -2.36 9.24 15.14
CA GLU A 135 -3.81 9.13 14.97
C GLU A 135 -4.17 8.24 13.78
N THR A 136 -3.46 8.41 12.66
CA THR A 136 -3.62 7.55 11.50
C THR A 136 -2.40 7.57 10.61
N ALA A 137 -2.16 6.44 9.95
CA ALA A 137 -1.41 6.33 8.71
C ALA A 137 -2.30 5.69 7.65
N ASP A 138 -2.63 6.44 6.59
CA ASP A 138 -3.42 5.95 5.48
C ASP A 138 -2.50 5.70 4.29
N VAL A 139 -2.51 4.48 3.75
CA VAL A 139 -1.63 4.08 2.65
C VAL A 139 -2.44 3.99 1.38
N THR A 140 -1.99 4.70 0.33
CA THR A 140 -2.49 4.50 -1.03
C THR A 140 -1.41 3.84 -1.87
N ASP A 141 -1.68 2.65 -2.39
CA ASP A 141 -0.70 1.89 -3.18
C ASP A 141 -0.64 2.34 -4.66
N ALA A 142 0.33 1.83 -5.41
CA ALA A 142 0.51 2.12 -6.83
C ALA A 142 -0.68 1.74 -7.74
N ARG A 143 -1.68 1.03 -7.23
CA ARG A 143 -2.94 0.71 -7.94
C ARG A 143 -4.06 1.69 -7.58
N GLY A 144 -3.79 2.64 -6.68
CA GLY A 144 -4.75 3.58 -6.13
C GLY A 144 -5.70 2.96 -5.10
N ILE A 145 -5.34 1.81 -4.50
CA ILE A 145 -6.09 1.22 -3.39
C ILE A 145 -5.64 1.91 -2.10
N THR A 146 -6.60 2.49 -1.37
CA THR A 146 -6.34 3.15 -0.09
C THR A 146 -6.78 2.26 1.07
N VAL A 147 -5.88 2.07 2.04
CA VAL A 147 -6.18 1.48 3.35
C VAL A 147 -6.02 2.57 4.39
N THR A 148 -7.13 2.97 5.00
CA THR A 148 -7.13 3.92 6.12
C THR A 148 -6.76 3.22 7.41
N GLN A 149 -6.12 3.94 8.35
CA GLN A 149 -5.68 3.40 9.63
C GLN A 149 -4.83 2.12 9.47
N ALA A 150 -3.93 2.11 8.48
CA ALA A 150 -2.97 1.03 8.31
C ALA A 150 -2.10 0.86 9.57
N MET A 151 -1.85 1.97 10.28
CA MET A 151 -1.21 2.06 11.60
C MET A 151 -1.83 3.21 12.42
N SER A 152 -1.84 3.06 13.75
CA SER A 152 -2.19 4.09 14.73
C SER A 152 -1.64 3.68 16.11
N GLY A 153 -1.53 4.65 17.03
CA GLY A 153 -1.12 4.45 18.42
C GLY A 153 0.29 4.95 18.74
N THR A 154 0.85 4.48 19.85
CA THR A 154 2.22 4.80 20.28
C THR A 154 3.24 4.22 19.31
N VAL A 155 4.29 4.98 19.02
CA VAL A 155 5.41 4.55 18.17
C VAL A 155 6.66 4.33 19.02
N SER A 156 7.57 3.47 18.57
CA SER A 156 8.83 3.22 19.28
C SER A 156 9.79 4.41 19.15
N SER A 157 10.58 4.68 20.18
CA SER A 157 11.69 5.62 20.11
C SER A 157 12.95 4.96 19.55
N THR A 158 13.86 5.79 19.01
CA THR A 158 15.12 5.31 18.45
C THR A 158 16.28 5.22 19.43
N GLY A 159 16.13 5.69 20.68
CA GLY A 159 17.23 5.88 21.62
C GLY A 159 18.12 7.11 21.32
N GLU A 160 18.05 7.67 20.10
CA GLU A 160 18.72 8.90 19.72
C GLU A 160 17.86 10.14 20.01
N VAL A 161 18.38 11.07 20.81
CA VAL A 161 17.64 12.28 21.22
C VAL A 161 17.77 13.42 20.20
N SER A 162 18.91 13.53 19.52
CA SER A 162 19.20 14.61 18.55
C SER A 162 19.66 14.02 17.23
N GLY A 163 19.04 14.44 16.14
CA GLY A 163 19.27 13.85 14.83
C GLY A 163 18.62 12.49 14.66
N TRP A 164 18.90 11.88 13.52
CA TRP A 164 18.36 10.59 13.14
C TRP A 164 19.41 9.49 13.34
N PRO A 165 19.01 8.27 13.74
CA PRO A 165 19.97 7.18 13.87
C PRO A 165 20.71 6.93 12.57
N THR A 166 22.02 6.69 12.68
CA THR A 166 22.88 6.38 11.53
C THR A 166 22.51 5.03 10.86
N LYS A 167 21.79 4.17 11.58
CA LYS A 167 21.27 2.90 11.08
C LYS A 167 19.77 2.84 11.29
N ILE A 168 19.02 3.09 10.22
CA ILE A 168 17.56 2.90 10.21
C ILE A 168 17.25 1.46 9.82
N GLY A 169 16.91 0.64 10.82
CA GLY A 169 16.33 -0.69 10.62
C GLY A 169 14.83 -0.60 10.30
N MET A 170 14.13 -1.74 10.33
CA MET A 170 12.70 -1.81 10.01
C MET A 170 11.81 -1.11 11.05
N GLY A 171 12.23 -1.06 12.32
CA GLY A 171 11.47 -0.46 13.41
C GLY A 171 10.21 -1.23 13.79
N SER A 172 9.41 -0.67 14.70
CA SER A 172 8.09 -1.22 15.06
C SER A 172 7.07 -0.84 13.98
N GLY A 173 6.22 -1.80 13.60
CA GLY A 173 5.30 -1.59 12.47
C GLY A 173 4.53 -2.83 12.05
N LYS A 174 3.92 -2.78 10.86
CA LYS A 174 3.06 -3.84 10.33
C LYS A 174 3.41 -4.21 8.89
N TYR A 175 3.26 -5.48 8.55
CA TYR A 175 3.40 -5.95 7.18
C TYR A 175 2.13 -5.72 6.35
N MET A 176 2.32 -5.19 5.15
CA MET A 176 1.32 -4.91 4.14
C MET A 176 1.39 -5.98 3.04
N SER A 177 0.59 -7.04 3.18
CA SER A 177 0.61 -8.21 2.28
C SER A 177 -0.35 -8.11 1.09
N GLN A 178 -1.36 -7.24 1.17
CA GLN A 178 -2.39 -7.10 0.13
C GLN A 178 -2.21 -5.84 -0.73
N LEU A 179 -1.20 -5.02 -0.44
CA LEU A 179 -0.93 -3.77 -1.13
C LEU A 179 0.29 -3.89 -2.05
N GLU A 180 0.24 -3.20 -3.18
CA GLU A 180 1.45 -2.87 -3.92
C GLU A 180 2.32 -1.90 -3.09
N LEU A 181 3.51 -1.58 -3.61
CA LEU A 181 4.33 -0.54 -2.99
C LEU A 181 3.57 0.80 -2.94
N PRO A 182 3.77 1.60 -1.88
CA PRO A 182 3.00 2.81 -1.65
C PRO A 182 3.28 3.85 -2.74
N GLN A 183 2.20 4.45 -3.25
CA GLN A 183 2.26 5.68 -4.03
C GLN A 183 2.30 6.88 -3.10
N SER A 184 1.44 6.90 -2.09
CA SER A 184 1.45 7.94 -1.05
C SER A 184 1.04 7.39 0.30
N ILE A 185 1.49 8.08 1.35
CA ILE A 185 1.13 7.78 2.73
C ILE A 185 0.70 9.08 3.39
N PHE A 186 -0.56 9.17 3.83
CA PHE A 186 -1.03 10.27 4.66
C PHE A 186 -0.82 9.91 6.13
N VAL A 187 -0.26 10.83 6.90
CA VAL A 187 -0.05 10.68 8.34
C VAL A 187 -0.63 11.86 9.09
N ARG A 188 -1.21 11.59 10.25
CA ARG A 188 -1.60 12.61 11.23
C ARG A 188 -1.23 12.13 12.62
N TRP A 189 -0.57 12.99 13.39
CA TRP A 189 -0.08 12.63 14.73
C TRP A 189 -0.12 13.82 15.68
N GLN A 190 -0.16 13.50 16.96
CA GLN A 190 -0.07 14.45 18.06
C GLN A 190 1.34 14.37 18.63
N SER A 191 2.08 15.47 18.61
CA SER A 191 3.35 15.55 19.32
C SER A 191 3.09 15.80 20.81
N LEU A 192 3.65 14.96 21.69
CA LEU A 192 3.43 15.07 23.14
C LEU A 192 4.49 15.97 23.82
N SER A 193 5.70 16.02 23.24
CA SER A 193 6.82 16.82 23.73
C SER A 193 6.60 18.32 23.54
N GLU A 194 6.00 18.69 22.41
CA GLU A 194 5.48 20.01 22.10
C GLU A 194 4.02 19.82 21.67
N PRO A 195 3.02 20.11 22.53
CA PRO A 195 1.62 19.87 22.22
C PRO A 195 1.17 20.57 20.93
N GLN A 196 1.33 19.87 19.82
CA GLN A 196 0.97 20.28 18.47
C GLN A 196 0.59 19.05 17.65
N THR A 197 -0.57 19.11 17.00
CA THR A 197 -1.00 18.08 16.04
C THR A 197 -0.56 18.48 14.65
N TYR A 198 0.01 17.51 13.92
CA TYR A 198 0.52 17.70 12.57
C TYR A 198 -0.12 16.72 11.60
N ARG A 199 -0.11 17.08 10.32
CA ARG A 199 -0.46 16.19 9.21
C ARG A 199 0.50 16.36 8.04
N ALA A 200 0.72 15.27 7.30
CA ALA A 200 1.50 15.31 6.07
C ALA A 200 1.01 14.24 5.10
N THR A 201 1.10 14.55 3.80
CA THR A 201 1.02 13.55 2.74
C THR A 201 2.43 13.31 2.19
N LEU A 202 2.89 12.07 2.28
CA LEU A 202 4.19 11.62 1.80
C LEU A 202 4.00 11.02 0.41
N GLU A 203 4.30 11.78 -0.63
CA GLU A 203 4.34 11.28 -2.00
C GLU A 203 5.62 10.46 -2.20
N ILE A 204 5.48 9.15 -2.36
CA ILE A 204 6.63 8.24 -2.43
C ILE A 204 7.25 8.32 -3.83
N PRO A 205 8.54 8.68 -3.95
CA PRO A 205 9.20 8.75 -5.24
C PRO A 205 9.18 7.40 -5.96
N GLU A 206 9.06 7.41 -7.29
CA GLU A 206 9.18 6.18 -8.08
C GLU A 206 10.55 5.51 -7.90
N SER A 207 11.61 6.31 -7.75
CA SER A 207 12.96 5.80 -7.43
C SER A 207 12.99 5.00 -6.13
N ALA A 208 12.23 5.39 -5.11
CA ALA A 208 12.11 4.65 -3.85
C ALA A 208 11.44 3.30 -4.07
N ARG A 209 10.37 3.23 -4.86
CA ARG A 209 9.72 1.96 -5.22
C ARG A 209 10.64 1.07 -6.06
N ASN A 210 11.40 1.65 -6.99
CA ASN A 210 12.36 0.90 -7.80
C ASN A 210 13.48 0.30 -6.94
N LEU A 211 13.96 1.03 -5.93
CA LEU A 211 14.92 0.49 -4.95
C LEU A 211 14.36 -0.70 -4.17
N MET A 212 13.05 -0.73 -3.89
CA MET A 212 12.39 -1.85 -3.21
C MET A 212 12.15 -3.07 -4.11
N LEU A 213 12.23 -2.90 -5.43
CA LEU A 213 12.10 -3.98 -6.42
C LEU A 213 13.45 -4.51 -6.89
N GLN A 214 14.56 -3.87 -6.50
CA GLN A 214 15.91 -4.26 -6.88
C GLN A 214 16.46 -5.33 -5.94
N GLN A 215 16.87 -6.47 -6.51
CA GLN A 215 17.59 -7.50 -5.79
C GLN A 215 19.07 -7.10 -5.64
N GLU A 216 19.62 -7.25 -4.44
CA GLU A 216 21.03 -6.95 -4.16
C GLU A 216 21.69 -8.09 -3.37
N GLU A 217 22.97 -8.31 -3.66
CA GLU A 217 23.83 -9.21 -2.87
C GLU A 217 24.34 -8.48 -1.62
N VAL A 218 23.86 -8.88 -0.45
CA VAL A 218 24.16 -8.23 0.83
C VAL A 218 24.70 -9.22 1.84
N ASP A 219 25.56 -8.73 2.74
CA ASP A 219 26.03 -9.50 3.89
C ASP A 219 25.15 -9.18 5.10
N CYS A 220 24.21 -10.07 5.39
CA CYS A 220 23.28 -9.89 6.48
C CYS A 220 23.93 -10.29 7.81
N VAL A 221 23.71 -9.49 8.85
CA VAL A 221 24.18 -9.80 10.22
C VAL A 221 23.75 -11.21 10.65
N MET A 222 22.54 -11.61 10.25
CA MET A 222 22.00 -12.94 10.43
C MET A 222 21.96 -13.65 9.07
N GLY A 223 22.70 -14.76 8.94
CA GLY A 223 22.67 -15.62 7.75
C GLY A 223 23.75 -15.35 6.71
N GLY A 224 24.60 -14.34 6.90
CA GLY A 224 25.72 -14.03 6.01
C GLY A 224 25.28 -13.54 4.63
N ARG A 225 26.14 -13.76 3.63
CA ARG A 225 25.93 -13.28 2.27
C ARG A 225 24.76 -13.94 1.57
N GLN A 226 23.80 -13.15 1.11
CA GLN A 226 22.61 -13.59 0.40
C GLN A 226 22.03 -12.51 -0.51
N SER A 227 21.22 -12.90 -1.49
CA SER A 227 20.42 -11.97 -2.29
C SER A 227 19.18 -11.53 -1.50
N ALA A 228 18.99 -10.24 -1.32
CA ALA A 228 17.85 -9.68 -0.59
C ALA A 228 17.25 -8.45 -1.30
N TYR A 229 16.11 -7.99 -0.80
CA TYR A 229 15.42 -6.79 -1.26
C TYR A 229 15.19 -5.83 -0.10
N ARG A 230 15.08 -4.53 -0.39
CA ARG A 230 14.54 -3.56 0.56
C ARG A 230 13.02 -3.69 0.57
N ASP A 231 12.49 -4.26 1.64
CA ASP A 231 11.07 -4.56 1.80
C ASP A 231 10.41 -3.71 2.91
N ALA A 232 11.05 -2.64 3.37
CA ALA A 232 10.52 -1.76 4.42
C ALA A 232 10.46 -0.29 4.00
N VAL A 233 9.36 0.37 4.35
CA VAL A 233 9.21 1.83 4.37
C VAL A 233 9.12 2.25 5.82
N VAL A 234 10.05 3.08 6.26
CA VAL A 234 10.17 3.47 7.67
C VAL A 234 10.07 4.98 7.77
N ILE A 235 9.20 5.46 8.67
CA ILE A 235 8.87 6.88 8.80
C ILE A 235 9.27 7.37 10.19
N GLY A 236 10.11 8.40 10.21
CA GLY A 236 10.48 9.12 11.42
C GLY A 236 9.62 10.37 11.56
N LEU A 237 9.00 10.54 12.72
CA LEU A 237 8.20 11.71 13.07
C LEU A 237 8.92 12.46 14.20
N ALA A 238 9.20 13.74 14.01
CA ALA A 238 9.93 14.55 14.98
C ALA A 238 9.19 15.87 15.28
N PRO A 239 9.50 16.49 16.44
CA PRO A 239 9.04 17.84 16.76
C PRO A 239 9.32 18.87 15.68
N GLY A 240 8.53 19.94 15.66
CA GLY A 240 8.53 20.95 14.63
C GLY A 240 7.92 20.46 13.32
N GLY A 241 7.20 19.34 13.31
CA GLY A 241 6.54 18.80 12.14
C GLY A 241 7.49 18.20 11.11
N ILE A 242 8.68 17.74 11.50
CA ILE A 242 9.63 17.13 10.57
C ILE A 242 9.28 15.66 10.36
N VAL A 243 9.12 15.28 9.10
CA VAL A 243 8.94 13.88 8.70
C VAL A 243 10.05 13.47 7.75
N LYS A 244 10.65 12.32 8.02
CA LYS A 244 11.58 11.67 7.10
C LYS A 244 11.14 10.24 6.81
N LEU A 245 11.45 9.78 5.61
CA LEU A 245 11.12 8.45 5.15
C LEU A 245 12.35 7.78 4.56
N TRP A 246 12.55 6.54 4.99
CA TRP A 246 13.60 5.67 4.50
C TRP A 246 13.02 4.43 3.84
N VAL A 247 13.69 3.97 2.79
CA VAL A 247 13.53 2.61 2.27
C VAL A 247 14.62 1.75 2.92
N SER A 248 14.23 0.66 3.58
CA SER A 248 15.12 -0.23 4.34
C SER A 248 14.73 -1.69 4.12
N GLY A 249 15.33 -2.60 4.88
CA GLY A 249 15.04 -4.03 4.91
C GLY A 249 15.89 -4.71 5.97
N SER A 250 15.59 -5.96 6.30
CA SER A 250 16.26 -6.70 7.38
C SER A 250 17.80 -6.76 7.27
N CYS A 251 18.33 -6.70 6.04
CA CYS A 251 19.75 -6.72 5.74
C CYS A 251 20.33 -5.38 5.28
N PHE A 252 19.51 -4.34 5.18
CA PHE A 252 19.88 -3.08 4.56
C PHE A 252 20.01 -1.97 5.60
N LYS A 253 20.93 -1.05 5.35
CA LYS A 253 20.85 0.27 5.97
C LYS A 253 19.72 1.05 5.28
N GLY A 254 18.93 1.79 6.05
CA GLY A 254 17.91 2.65 5.48
C GLY A 254 18.50 3.74 4.58
N SER A 255 17.95 3.85 3.38
CA SER A 255 18.24 4.93 2.43
C SER A 255 17.19 6.02 2.60
N GLU A 256 17.58 7.24 2.99
CA GLU A 256 16.66 8.38 3.06
C GLU A 256 16.17 8.69 1.64
N VAL A 257 14.86 8.73 1.44
CA VAL A 257 14.26 8.98 0.12
C VAL A 257 13.34 10.19 0.10
N LEU A 258 12.91 10.67 1.27
CA LEU A 258 12.01 11.81 1.38
C LEU A 258 12.17 12.49 2.74
N ARG A 259 12.15 13.83 2.73
CA ARG A 259 12.00 14.69 3.91
C ARG A 259 10.91 15.71 3.61
N VAL A 260 9.95 15.87 4.51
CA VAL A 260 8.89 16.87 4.39
C VAL A 260 8.72 17.67 5.68
N GLN A 261 8.24 18.89 5.51
CA GLN A 261 7.71 19.72 6.59
C GLN A 261 6.20 19.50 6.62
N ALA A 262 5.68 19.01 7.73
CA ALA A 262 4.27 18.80 7.94
C ALA A 262 3.55 20.12 8.25
N GLU A 263 2.26 20.12 7.93
CA GLU A 263 1.34 21.20 8.30
C GLU A 263 0.82 20.98 9.73
N ILE A 264 0.52 22.06 10.42
CA ILE A 264 -0.30 22.02 11.63
C ILE A 264 -1.71 21.56 11.24
N GLU A 265 -2.26 20.57 11.95
CA GLU A 265 -3.67 20.20 11.80
C GLU A 265 -4.54 21.29 12.45
N PRO A 266 -5.31 22.07 11.67
CA PRO A 266 -6.09 23.20 12.20
C PRO A 266 -7.15 22.79 13.22
N LYS A 267 -7.64 21.55 13.17
CA LYS A 267 -8.60 21.05 14.15
C LYS A 267 -7.96 20.58 15.47
N GLY A 268 -6.62 20.54 15.54
CA GLY A 268 -5.91 20.00 16.68
C GLY A 268 -6.10 18.47 16.83
N PRO A 269 -5.91 17.93 18.05
CA PRO A 269 -5.93 16.50 18.29
C PRO A 269 -7.32 15.90 18.04
N ASP A 270 -7.32 14.64 17.59
CA ASP A 270 -8.50 13.82 17.30
C ASP A 270 -9.51 14.54 16.40
N GLN A 271 -8.99 15.34 15.46
CA GLN A 271 -9.78 16.19 14.56
C GLN A 271 -10.76 17.12 15.29
N GLY A 272 -10.39 17.59 16.49
CA GLY A 272 -11.19 18.47 17.33
C GLY A 272 -12.25 17.76 18.17
N GLN A 273 -12.23 16.42 18.25
CA GLN A 273 -13.21 15.64 19.01
C GLN A 273 -12.82 15.47 20.49
N SER A 274 -11.61 15.89 20.87
CA SER A 274 -11.06 15.71 22.22
C SER A 274 -11.04 17.00 23.06
N ASP A 275 -11.74 18.07 22.64
CA ASP A 275 -11.68 19.39 23.29
C ASP A 275 -10.24 19.91 23.51
N GLY A 276 -9.34 19.57 22.58
CA GLY A 276 -7.92 19.94 22.63
C GLY A 276 -7.06 19.07 23.56
N GLN A 277 -7.64 18.03 24.18
CA GLN A 277 -6.88 17.05 24.96
C GLN A 277 -6.08 16.13 24.04
N TYR A 278 -4.84 15.87 24.42
CA TYR A 278 -3.96 14.94 23.72
C TYR A 278 -4.22 13.52 24.24
N ALA A 279 -4.06 12.53 23.37
CA ALA A 279 -4.42 11.15 23.63
C ALA A 279 -3.64 10.54 24.82
N LEU A 280 -2.41 11.00 25.04
CA LEU A 280 -1.53 10.54 26.11
C LEU A 280 -0.83 11.73 26.78
N PRO A 281 -0.55 11.66 28.10
CA PRO A 281 0.38 12.59 28.73
C PRO A 281 1.82 12.32 28.26
N LEU A 282 2.67 13.33 28.33
CA LEU A 282 4.10 13.15 28.15
C LEU A 282 4.69 12.33 29.31
N GLU A 283 5.51 11.34 28.99
CA GLU A 283 6.16 10.49 29.99
C GLU A 283 7.02 11.32 30.96
N PRO A 284 7.03 11.02 32.28
CA PRO A 284 7.76 11.83 33.26
C PRO A 284 9.27 11.97 32.96
N ALA A 285 9.88 10.91 32.42
CA ALA A 285 11.30 10.94 32.04
C ALA A 285 11.55 11.86 30.84
N ALA A 286 10.67 11.82 29.83
CA ALA A 286 10.73 12.70 28.68
C ALA A 286 10.51 14.17 29.10
N LYS A 287 9.55 14.41 29.99
CA LYS A 287 9.31 15.74 30.57
C LYS A 287 10.54 16.27 31.31
N ALA A 288 11.13 15.47 32.21
CA ALA A 288 12.32 15.87 32.95
C ALA A 288 13.49 16.22 32.03
N TYR A 289 13.69 15.44 30.96
CA TYR A 289 14.69 15.72 29.95
C TYR A 289 14.43 17.07 29.24
N ILE A 290 13.20 17.28 28.75
CA ILE A 290 12.83 18.49 28.01
C ILE A 290 12.93 19.73 28.90
N ASP A 291 12.52 19.65 30.16
CA ASP A 291 12.64 20.77 31.11
C ASP A 291 14.11 21.16 31.34
N GLN A 292 15.04 20.20 31.29
CA GLN A 292 16.46 20.42 31.52
C GLN A 292 17.23 20.87 30.26
N HIS A 293 16.90 20.31 29.10
CA HIS A 293 17.70 20.43 27.87
C HIS A 293 16.98 21.17 26.74
N GLY A 294 15.67 21.33 26.84
CA GLY A 294 14.81 21.78 25.75
C GLY A 294 14.64 20.73 24.66
N ILE A 295 13.84 21.07 23.65
CA ILE A 295 13.68 20.28 22.43
C ILE A 295 14.77 20.70 21.44
N PRO A 296 15.58 19.77 20.89
CA PRO A 296 16.66 20.07 19.97
C PRO A 296 16.15 20.32 18.55
N TYR A 297 15.31 21.34 18.38
CA TYR A 297 14.82 21.77 17.07
C TYR A 297 15.98 22.00 16.08
N GLY A 298 15.74 21.64 14.81
CA GLY A 298 16.75 21.77 13.75
C GLY A 298 17.80 20.66 13.72
N SER A 299 17.78 19.72 14.67
CA SER A 299 18.65 18.54 14.62
C SER A 299 18.17 17.47 13.63
N TRP A 300 16.91 17.54 13.17
CA TRP A 300 16.23 16.54 12.34
C TRP A 300 15.94 17.00 10.90
#